data_AF-A0A7J4V2Z4-F1
#
_entry.id   AF-A0A7J4V2Z4-F1
#
_cell.length_a   1.000
_cell.length_b   1.000
_cell.length_c   1.000
_cell.angle_alpha   90.00
_cell.angle_beta   90.00
_cell.angle_gamma   90.00
#
_symmetry.space_group_name_H-M   'P 1'
#
loop_
_entity.id
_entity.type
_entity.pdbx_description
1 polymer ?
#
loop_
_entity_poly.entity_id
_entity_poly.type
_entity_poly.pdbx_seq_one_letter_code
_entity_poly.pdbx_strand_id
1 'polypeptide(L)' 'MIVVGERINGQFPLVSKAIDARDAKFIQDLAAQQLNAGANILDVNTGPGRDDGPEAMAWLVRSIQDAHDVRLA' A
#
# COMPACT_ATOMS: atom_id res chain seq x y z
N MET A 1 13.76 -14.50 -9.87
CA MET A 1 13.84 -13.90 -8.52
C MET A 1 12.52 -13.21 -8.25
N ILE A 2 11.93 -13.37 -7.07
CA ILE A 2 10.70 -12.65 -6.67
C ILE A 2 11.14 -11.35 -5.98
N VAL A 3 10.62 -10.21 -6.44
CA VAL A 3 10.84 -8.88 -5.85
C VAL A 3 9.58 -8.45 -5.11
N VAL A 4 9.72 -8.08 -3.84
CA VAL A 4 8.64 -7.52 -3.02
C VAL A 4 8.86 -6.02 -2.87
N GLY A 5 7.91 -5.20 -3.32
CA GLY A 5 7.96 -3.75 -3.17
C GLY A 5 7.54 -3.33 -1.75
N GLU A 6 8.42 -2.65 -1.03
CA GLU A 6 8.25 -2.31 0.40
C GLU A 6 7.59 -0.94 0.67
N ARG A 7 7.29 -0.17 -0.40
CA ARG A 7 7.11 1.28 -0.24
C ARG A 7 5.75 1.68 0.33
N ILE A 8 4.75 0.80 0.28
CA ILE A 8 3.40 1.02 0.85
C ILE A 8 3.41 0.60 2.33
N ASN A 9 4.15 1.38 3.13
CA ASN A 9 4.30 1.14 4.55
C ASN A 9 4.02 2.43 5.34
N GLY A 10 3.09 2.36 6.29
CA GLY A 10 2.68 3.48 7.13
C GLY A 10 3.74 4.01 8.10
N GLN A 11 4.91 3.38 8.22
CA GLN A 11 6.08 3.99 8.84
C GLN A 11 6.60 5.20 8.04
N PHE A 12 6.34 5.26 6.74
CA PHE A 12 6.71 6.39 5.91
C PHE A 12 5.70 7.54 6.05
N PRO A 13 6.13 8.77 6.38
CA PRO A 13 5.21 9.88 6.70
C PRO A 13 4.18 10.20 5.63
N LEU A 14 4.54 10.13 4.34
CA LEU A 14 3.61 10.38 3.24
C LEU A 14 2.56 9.27 3.09
N VAL A 15 2.95 8.01 3.29
CA VAL A 15 2.03 6.87 3.24
C VAL A 15 1.09 6.91 4.45
N SER A 16 1.60 7.22 5.65
CA SER A 16 0.75 7.42 6.82
C SER A 16 -0.32 8.48 6.56
N LYS A 17 0.07 9.65 6.05
CA LYS A 17 -0.88 10.71 5.71
C LYS A 17 -1.92 10.27 4.68
N ALA A 18 -1.52 9.49 3.68
CA ALA A 18 -2.45 8.95 2.69
C ALA A 18 -3.43 7.94 3.30
N ILE A 19 -2.98 7.09 4.23
CA ILE A 19 -3.86 6.17 4.97
C ILE A 19 -4.87 6.96 5.81
N ASP A 20 -4.41 7.96 6.56
CA ASP A 20 -5.24 8.78 7.44
C ASP A 20 -6.27 9.60 6.65
N ALA A 21 -5.89 10.12 5.48
CA ALA A 21 -6.78 10.87 4.59
C ALA A 21 -7.63 9.98 3.66
N ARG A 22 -7.46 8.66 3.71
CA ARG A 22 -8.06 7.70 2.75
C ARG A 22 -7.82 8.10 1.29
N ASP A 23 -6.62 8.56 0.98
CA ASP A 23 -6.20 8.98 -0.36
C ASP A 23 -5.83 7.76 -1.22
N ALA A 24 -6.85 7.20 -1.88
CA ALA A 24 -6.67 6.02 -2.73
C ALA A 24 -5.76 6.31 -3.93
N LYS A 25 -5.80 7.53 -4.48
CA LYS A 25 -5.02 7.89 -5.67
C LYS A 25 -3.53 7.83 -5.36
N PHE A 26 -3.10 8.36 -4.22
CA PHE A 26 -1.71 8.29 -3.79
C PHE A 26 -1.23 6.83 -3.65
N ILE A 27 -2.03 5.98 -3.01
CA ILE A 27 -1.68 4.56 -2.80
C ILE A 27 -1.61 3.81 -4.13
N GLN A 28 -2.56 4.03 -5.04
CA GLN A 28 -2.60 3.40 -6.36
C GLN A 28 -1.43 3.85 -7.25
N ASP A 29 -1.05 5.12 -7.19
CA ASP A 29 0.11 5.63 -7.93
C ASP A 29 1.42 5.04 -7.39
N LEU A 30 1.53 4.89 -6.07
CA LEU A 30 2.70 4.29 -5.44
C LEU A 30 2.80 2.79 -5.75
N ALA A 31 1.66 2.08 -5.82
CA ALA A 31 1.60 0.71 -6.30
C ALA A 31 2.07 0.62 -7.76
N ALA A 32 1.53 1.47 -8.64
CA ALA A 32 1.92 1.52 -10.06
C ALA A 32 3.43 1.77 -10.23
N GLN A 33 4.01 2.69 -9.47
CA GLN A 33 5.44 2.98 -9.52
C GLN A 33 6.30 1.74 -9.18
N GLN A 34 5.92 0.99 -8.14
CA GLN A 34 6.65 -0.22 -7.75
C GLN A 34 6.49 -1.35 -8.76
N LEU A 35 5.30 -1.54 -9.32
CA LEU A 35 5.05 -2.53 -10.36
C LEU A 35 5.83 -2.21 -11.64
N ASN A 36 5.83 -0.94 -12.07
CA ASN A 36 6.60 -0.48 -13.21
C ASN A 36 8.13 -0.60 -12.99
N ALA A 37 8.57 -0.58 -11.74
CA ALA A 37 9.96 -0.83 -11.35
C ALA A 37 10.31 -2.33 -11.24
N GLY A 38 9.36 -3.24 -11.48
CA GLY A 38 9.59 -4.69 -11.54
C GLY A 38 9.22 -5.46 -10.27
N ALA A 39 8.48 -4.87 -9.33
CA ALA A 39 7.95 -5.61 -8.19
C ALA A 39 6.96 -6.69 -8.66
N ASN A 40 7.06 -7.90 -8.08
CA ASN A 40 6.14 -9.01 -8.34
C ASN A 40 5.02 -9.09 -7.30
N ILE A 41 5.30 -8.60 -6.08
CA ILE A 41 4.41 -8.57 -4.92
C ILE A 41 4.57 -7.20 -4.27
N LEU A 42 3.50 -6.66 -3.69
CA LEU A 42 3.57 -5.43 -2.90
C LEU A 42 3.36 -5.76 -1.42
N ASP A 43 4.31 -5.38 -0.57
CA ASP A 43 4.14 -5.39 0.88
C ASP A 43 3.17 -4.28 1.28
N VAL A 44 2.22 -4.61 2.16
CA VAL A 44 1.22 -3.66 2.66
C VAL A 44 1.28 -3.61 4.17
N ASN A 45 1.67 -2.45 4.69
CA ASN A 45 1.81 -2.26 6.13
C ASN A 45 1.10 -0.97 6.57
N THR A 46 0.19 -1.08 7.53
CA THR A 46 -0.55 0.08 8.07
C THR A 46 0.35 1.03 8.84
N GLY A 47 1.52 0.59 9.30
CA GLY A 47 2.38 1.33 10.22
C GLY A 47 1.93 1.19 11.69
N PRO A 48 2.74 1.71 12.62
CA PRO A 48 2.53 1.54 14.05
C PRO A 48 1.44 2.45 14.61
N GLY A 49 0.86 2.05 15.75
CA GLY A 49 0.08 2.95 16.62
C GLY A 49 -1.29 3.38 16.10
N ARG A 50 -1.85 2.70 15.09
CA ARG A 50 -3.22 2.92 14.63
C ARG A 50 -4.21 2.06 15.40
N ASP A 51 -5.22 2.70 15.96
CA ASP A 51 -6.35 2.01 16.58
C ASP A 51 -7.28 1.38 15.51
N ASP A 52 -7.31 1.95 14.30
CA ASP A 52 -8.11 1.49 13.15
C ASP A 52 -7.35 0.52 12.23
N GLY A 53 -6.35 -0.20 12.76
CA GLY A 53 -5.46 -1.09 11.97
C GLY A 53 -6.20 -2.06 11.04
N PRO A 54 -7.21 -2.83 11.52
CA PRO A 54 -7.98 -3.74 10.67
C PRO A 54 -8.71 -3.03 9.51
N GLU A 55 -9.35 -1.90 9.79
CA GLU A 55 -10.08 -1.10 8.80
C GLU A 55 -9.13 -0.46 7.78
N ALA A 56 -8.00 0.06 8.25
CA ALA A 56 -6.94 0.63 7.41
C ALA A 56 -6.35 -0.43 6.47
N MET A 57 -6.08 -1.65 6.98
CA MET A 57 -5.59 -2.76 6.16
C MET A 57 -6.62 -3.16 5.09
N ALA A 58 -7.89 -3.33 5.48
CA ALA A 58 -8.96 -3.65 4.53
C ALA A 58 -9.10 -2.58 3.45
N TRP A 59 -8.94 -1.30 3.81
CA TRP A 59 -8.97 -0.19 2.86
C TRP A 59 -7.76 -0.19 1.92
N LEU A 60 -6.54 -0.41 2.43
CA LEU A 60 -5.32 -0.49 1.60
C LEU A 60 -5.41 -1.61 0.57
N VAL A 61 -5.78 -2.82 1.00
CA VAL A 61 -5.94 -4.00 0.14
C VAL A 61 -6.90 -3.71 -1.01
N ARG A 62 -8.10 -3.22 -0.69
CA ARG A 62 -9.11 -2.87 -1.71
C ARG A 62 -8.62 -1.79 -2.65
N SER A 63 -8.05 -0.69 -2.11
CA SER A 63 -7.59 0.43 -2.91
C SER A 63 -6.52 0.02 -3.94
N ILE A 64 -5.61 -0.88 -3.56
CA ILE A 64 -4.58 -1.40 -4.47
C ILE A 64 -5.20 -2.33 -5.52
N GLN A 65 -6.03 -3.29 -5.09
CA GLN A 65 -6.59 -4.32 -5.98
C GLN A 65 -7.68 -3.81 -6.92
N ASP A 66 -8.33 -2.69 -6.58
CA ASP A 66 -9.26 -2.00 -7.50
C ASP A 66 -8.54 -1.42 -8.73
N ALA A 67 -7.25 -1.13 -8.63
CA ALA A 67 -6.45 -0.55 -9.70
C ALA A 67 -5.47 -1.54 -10.35
N HIS A 68 -5.02 -2.56 -9.62
CA HIS A 68 -3.94 -3.45 -10.04
C HIS A 68 -4.23 -4.91 -9.69
N ASP A 69 -4.11 -5.80 -10.67
CA ASP A 69 -4.12 -7.25 -10.42
C ASP A 69 -2.75 -7.70 -9.92
N VAL A 70 -2.57 -7.66 -8.59
CA VAL A 70 -1.29 -7.95 -7.93
C VAL A 70 -1.49 -8.72 -6.62
N ARG A 71 -0.53 -9.58 -6.30
CA ARG A 71 -0.43 -10.22 -4.98
C ARG A 71 0.07 -9.23 -3.94
N LEU A 72 -0.56 -9.26 -2.78
CA LEU A 72 -0.16 -8.48 -1.61
C LEU A 72 0.49 -9.40 -0.58
N ALA A 73 1.49 -8.88 0.12
CA ALA A 73 2.16 -9.51 1.26
C ALA A 73 1.88 -8.73 2.54
#